data_AF-A0A959HZS2-F1
#
_entry.id   AF-A0A959HZS2-F1
#
_cell.length_a   1.000
_cell.length_b   1.000
_cell.length_c   1.000
_cell.angle_alpha   90.00
_cell.angle_beta   90.00
_cell.angle_gamma   90.00
#
_symmetry.space_group_name_H-M   'P 1'
#
loop_
_entity.id
_entity.type
_entity.pdbx_description
1 polymer ?
#
loop_
_entity_poly.entity_id
_entity_poly.type
_entity_poly.pdbx_seq_one_letter_code
_entity_poly.pdbx_strand_id
1 'polypeptide(L)'
;MITVARVVENLVRQSPFISEALSEGLINVSSLARKLQPEVEKILKKEVKVGAIGMAVQRLNPGALLFEQRKLVEFFRKVSDLSVRTSLLDYTYRNSETLPEKQAQLLELISRRPNVFYTFAQGITETVVIVADWLEADVERVFQEEKLLYKEDHLAGITLILPEDNRQLSGVYYFILKELAWVGVNLVEVVSTSNEFTIIVQMKDLDQALGILTGLSKLRGR
;
A
#
# COMPACT_ATOMS: atom_id res chain seq x y z
N MET A 1 -10.01 -22.42 28.92
CA MET A 1 -10.65 -23.07 27.75
C MET A 1 -10.88 -22.03 26.66
N ILE A 2 -10.49 -22.32 25.42
CA ILE A 2 -10.76 -21.43 24.28
C ILE A 2 -12.23 -21.66 23.87
N THR A 3 -13.00 -20.59 23.70
CA THR A 3 -14.43 -20.65 23.34
C THR A 3 -14.62 -20.45 21.84
N VAL A 4 -15.76 -20.91 21.28
CA VAL A 4 -16.15 -20.64 19.88
C VAL A 4 -16.13 -19.15 19.59
N ALA A 5 -16.69 -18.33 20.49
CA ALA A 5 -16.70 -16.88 20.35
C ALA A 5 -15.30 -16.28 20.19
N ARG A 6 -14.34 -16.72 21.01
CA ARG A 6 -12.97 -16.19 20.95
C ARG A 6 -12.20 -16.64 19.71
N VAL A 7 -12.42 -17.87 19.24
CA VAL A 7 -11.83 -18.33 17.97
C VAL A 7 -12.41 -17.54 16.80
N VAL A 8 -13.73 -17.39 16.75
CA VAL A 8 -14.42 -16.64 15.69
C VAL A 8 -13.98 -15.18 15.69
N GLU A 9 -13.86 -14.54 16.85
CA GLU A 9 -13.34 -13.17 16.95
C GLU A 9 -11.94 -13.05 16.37
N ASN A 10 -11.03 -13.97 16.73
CA ASN A 10 -9.67 -13.96 16.20
C ASN A 10 -9.62 -14.14 14.69
N LEU A 11 -10.39 -15.10 14.14
CA LEU A 11 -10.43 -15.36 12.70
C LEU A 11 -11.02 -14.17 11.92
N VAL A 12 -12.05 -13.51 12.46
CA VAL A 12 -12.64 -12.31 11.84
C VAL A 12 -11.66 -11.13 11.91
N ARG A 13 -10.99 -10.91 13.05
CA ARG A 13 -9.99 -9.83 13.21
C ARG A 13 -8.75 -10.02 12.33
N GLN A 14 -8.37 -11.26 12.03
CA GLN A 14 -7.28 -11.56 11.09
C GLN A 14 -7.60 -11.16 9.64
N SER A 15 -8.88 -10.91 9.32
CA SER A 15 -9.31 -10.45 8.00
C SER A 15 -9.96 -9.07 8.10
N PRO A 16 -9.19 -7.99 7.84
CA PRO A 16 -9.72 -6.63 7.83
C PRO A 16 -10.94 -6.48 6.91
N PHE A 17 -10.94 -7.14 5.74
CA PHE A 17 -12.04 -7.14 4.79
C PHE A 17 -13.34 -7.75 5.35
N ILE A 18 -13.24 -8.87 6.06
CA ILE A 18 -14.42 -9.51 6.68
C ILE A 18 -14.95 -8.62 7.79
N SER A 19 -14.05 -8.04 8.59
CA SER A 19 -14.42 -7.11 9.66
C SER A 19 -15.14 -5.86 9.13
N GLU A 20 -14.63 -5.26 8.06
CA GLU A 20 -15.22 -4.09 7.39
C GLU A 20 -16.59 -4.44 6.79
N ALA A 21 -16.68 -5.48 5.96
CA ALA A 21 -17.93 -5.86 5.32
C ALA A 21 -18.99 -6.41 6.30
N LEU A 22 -18.58 -6.97 7.45
CA LEU A 22 -19.51 -7.27 8.56
C LEU A 22 -20.05 -5.98 9.19
N SER A 23 -19.19 -4.97 9.41
CA SER A 23 -19.61 -3.68 9.99
C SER A 23 -20.56 -2.90 9.07
N GLU A 24 -20.40 -3.02 7.76
CA GLU A 24 -21.30 -2.42 6.76
C GLU A 24 -22.57 -3.27 6.49
N GLY A 25 -22.69 -4.44 7.12
CA GLY A 25 -23.83 -5.34 6.91
C GLY A 25 -23.86 -6.00 5.53
N LEU A 26 -22.75 -6.02 4.80
CA LEU A 26 -22.64 -6.58 3.45
C LEU A 26 -22.45 -8.10 3.44
N ILE A 27 -22.09 -8.70 4.58
CA ILE A 27 -21.83 -10.14 4.68
C ILE A 27 -23.06 -10.92 5.13
N ASN A 28 -23.38 -11.98 4.39
CA ASN A 28 -24.28 -13.02 4.86
C ASN A 28 -23.60 -13.84 5.98
N VAL A 29 -24.04 -13.63 7.22
CA VAL A 29 -23.48 -14.29 8.42
C VAL A 29 -23.51 -15.82 8.30
N SER A 30 -24.57 -16.41 7.75
CA SER A 30 -24.68 -17.86 7.62
C SER A 30 -23.64 -18.43 6.65
N SER A 31 -23.37 -17.74 5.55
CA SER A 31 -22.33 -18.11 4.61
C SER A 31 -20.94 -17.96 5.21
N LEU A 32 -20.69 -16.87 5.95
CA LEU A 32 -19.42 -16.68 6.66
C LEU A 32 -19.22 -17.79 7.72
N ALA A 33 -20.26 -18.13 8.48
CA ALA A 33 -20.18 -19.17 9.49
C ALA A 33 -19.82 -20.55 8.91
N ARG A 34 -20.39 -20.92 7.76
CA ARG A 34 -20.01 -22.14 7.03
C ARG A 34 -18.56 -22.11 6.56
N LYS A 35 -18.08 -20.95 6.08
CA LYS A 35 -16.69 -20.76 5.65
C LYS A 35 -15.71 -20.90 6.81
N LEU A 36 -16.04 -20.38 7.99
CA LEU A 36 -15.18 -20.42 9.18
C LEU A 36 -15.19 -21.77 9.90
N GLN A 37 -16.25 -22.58 9.74
CA GLN A 37 -16.44 -23.82 10.49
C GLN A 37 -15.23 -24.77 10.48
N PRO A 38 -14.62 -25.10 9.32
CA PRO A 38 -13.50 -26.05 9.30
C PRO A 38 -12.30 -25.58 10.14
N GLU A 39 -11.99 -24.28 10.11
CA GLU A 39 -10.89 -23.73 10.91
C GLU A 39 -11.25 -23.66 12.40
N VAL A 40 -12.48 -23.29 12.73
CA VAL A 40 -12.97 -23.26 14.13
C VAL A 40 -12.89 -24.65 14.76
N GLU A 41 -13.33 -25.68 14.04
CA GLU A 41 -13.28 -27.07 14.49
C GLU A 41 -11.84 -27.58 14.63
N LYS A 42 -10.96 -27.23 13.68
CA LYS A 42 -9.53 -27.54 13.74
C LYS A 42 -8.85 -26.95 14.99
N ILE A 43 -9.14 -25.69 15.31
CA ILE A 43 -8.55 -24.99 16.47
C ILE A 43 -9.10 -25.56 17.79
N LEU A 44 -10.41 -25.82 17.85
CA LEU A 44 -11.05 -26.31 19.08
C LEU A 44 -10.95 -27.82 19.25
N LYS A 45 -10.49 -28.55 18.23
CA LYS A 45 -10.40 -30.02 18.17
C LYS A 45 -11.74 -30.70 18.50
N LYS A 46 -12.84 -30.12 18.06
CA LYS A 46 -14.20 -30.64 18.24
C LYS A 46 -15.14 -30.09 17.18
N GLU A 47 -16.21 -30.81 16.90
CA GLU A 47 -17.28 -30.34 16.02
C GLU A 47 -18.02 -29.14 16.63
N VAL A 48 -18.40 -28.19 15.77
CA VAL A 48 -19.09 -26.96 16.16
C VAL A 48 -20.21 -26.68 15.18
N LYS A 49 -21.42 -26.51 15.70
CA LYS A 49 -22.59 -26.16 14.86
C LYS A 49 -22.40 -24.79 14.21
N VAL A 50 -22.71 -24.70 12.91
CA VAL A 50 -22.72 -23.43 12.15
C VAL A 50 -23.53 -22.34 12.85
N GLY A 51 -24.67 -22.68 13.46
CA GLY A 51 -25.47 -21.71 14.21
C GLY A 51 -24.75 -21.08 15.41
N ALA A 52 -23.89 -21.84 16.10
CA ALA A 52 -23.08 -21.32 17.21
C ALA A 52 -22.01 -20.34 16.71
N ILE A 53 -21.43 -20.62 15.53
CA ILE A 53 -20.49 -19.72 14.85
C ILE A 53 -21.22 -18.45 14.38
N GLY A 54 -22.41 -18.59 13.78
CA GLY A 54 -23.22 -17.45 13.35
C GLY A 54 -23.60 -16.52 14.50
N MET A 55 -24.00 -17.07 15.65
CA MET A 55 -24.24 -16.28 16.86
C MET A 55 -22.97 -15.60 17.37
N ALA A 56 -21.83 -16.28 17.30
CA ALA A 56 -20.55 -15.68 17.68
C ALA A 56 -20.22 -14.48 16.77
N VAL A 57 -20.38 -14.62 15.46
CA VAL A 57 -20.18 -13.53 14.48
C VAL A 57 -21.11 -12.35 14.76
N GLN A 58 -22.41 -12.58 14.98
CA GLN A 58 -23.38 -11.51 15.26
C GLN A 58 -23.12 -10.77 16.57
N ARG A 59 -22.47 -11.43 17.53
CA ARG A 59 -22.10 -10.85 18.83
C ARG A 59 -20.78 -10.09 18.78
N LEU A 60 -20.01 -10.18 17.69
CA LEU A 60 -18.82 -9.36 17.52
C LEU A 60 -19.27 -7.90 17.53
N ASN A 61 -18.81 -7.15 18.54
CA ASN A 61 -19.12 -5.74 18.66
C ASN A 61 -18.42 -4.99 17.51
N PRO A 62 -19.15 -4.37 16.56
CA PRO A 62 -18.55 -3.59 15.49
C PRO A 62 -17.64 -2.48 16.05
N GLY A 63 -17.93 -1.95 17.25
CA GLY A 63 -17.19 -0.87 17.89
C GLY A 63 -15.69 -1.12 18.07
N ALA A 64 -15.28 -2.37 18.32
CA ALA A 64 -13.86 -2.70 18.47
C ALA A 64 -13.11 -2.81 17.13
N LEU A 65 -13.83 -3.10 16.04
CA LEU A 65 -13.31 -3.10 14.66
C LEU A 65 -13.31 -1.67 14.09
N LEU A 66 -14.32 -0.87 14.47
CA LEU A 66 -14.45 0.56 14.14
C LEU A 66 -13.39 1.43 14.82
N PHE A 67 -12.82 1.01 15.97
CA PHE A 67 -11.81 1.80 16.68
C PHE A 67 -10.51 1.96 15.89
N GLU A 68 -10.06 0.90 15.20
CA GLU A 68 -8.87 0.97 14.33
C GLU A 68 -9.15 1.81 13.07
N GLN A 69 -10.37 1.73 12.52
CA GLN A 69 -10.80 2.59 11.42
C GLN A 69 -10.85 4.07 11.82
N ARG A 70 -11.32 4.40 13.02
CA ARG A 70 -11.35 5.79 13.52
C ARG A 70 -9.97 6.41 13.61
N LYS A 71 -8.98 5.65 14.13
CA LYS A 71 -7.58 6.12 14.17
C LYS A 71 -7.01 6.36 12.78
N LEU A 72 -7.30 5.48 11.82
CA LEU A 72 -6.88 5.67 10.43
C LEU A 72 -7.55 6.91 9.81
N VAL A 73 -8.83 7.12 10.03
CA VAL A 73 -9.54 8.32 9.55
C VAL A 73 -8.96 9.59 10.16
N GLU A 74 -8.70 9.61 11.47
CA GLU A 74 -8.04 10.74 12.14
C GLU A 74 -6.62 10.98 11.64
N PHE A 75 -5.88 9.91 11.36
CA PHE A 75 -4.54 9.97 10.77
C PHE A 75 -4.58 10.62 9.38
N PHE A 76 -5.44 10.15 8.47
CA PHE A 76 -5.52 10.70 7.12
C PHE A 76 -6.03 12.15 7.08
N ARG A 77 -6.83 12.58 8.06
CA ARG A 77 -7.21 13.99 8.20
C ARG A 77 -6.02 14.93 8.48
N LYS A 78 -4.94 14.41 9.05
CA LYS A 78 -3.70 15.18 9.29
C LYS A 78 -2.79 15.22 8.06
N VAL A 79 -3.03 14.37 7.06
CA VAL A 79 -2.32 14.43 5.77
C VAL A 79 -2.77 15.70 5.06
N SER A 80 -1.87 16.68 5.01
CA SER A 80 -2.15 18.04 4.54
C SER A 80 -1.56 18.30 3.16
N ASP A 81 -0.39 17.74 2.88
CA ASP A 81 0.36 18.02 1.68
C ASP A 81 0.50 16.79 0.78
N LEU A 82 0.23 17.02 -0.50
CA LEU A 82 0.45 16.08 -1.59
C LEU A 82 1.22 16.81 -2.69
N SER A 83 2.25 16.15 -3.22
CA SER A 83 2.99 16.66 -4.38
C SER A 83 2.86 15.71 -5.56
N VAL A 84 2.84 16.28 -6.77
CA VAL A 84 2.78 15.52 -8.03
C VAL A 84 4.02 15.84 -8.85
N ARG A 85 4.64 14.80 -9.38
CA ARG A 85 5.75 14.89 -10.34
C ARG A 85 5.36 14.08 -11.57
N THR A 86 5.13 14.75 -12.69
CA THR A 86 4.93 14.09 -13.99
C THR A 86 6.27 13.85 -14.66
N SER A 87 6.24 13.22 -15.84
CA SER A 87 7.45 13.10 -16.68
C SER A 87 8.55 12.32 -15.98
N LEU A 88 8.19 11.12 -15.48
CA LEU A 88 9.13 10.21 -14.85
C LEU A 88 9.43 9.02 -15.78
N LEU A 89 10.63 8.47 -15.61
CA LEU A 89 11.11 7.24 -16.23
C LEU A 89 11.48 6.26 -15.12
N ASP A 90 11.11 5.00 -15.31
CA ASP A 90 11.54 3.88 -14.49
C ASP A 90 12.54 3.02 -15.27
N TYR A 91 13.67 2.71 -14.65
CA TYR A 91 14.63 1.73 -15.14
C TYR A 91 14.83 0.63 -14.10
N THR A 92 14.66 -0.61 -14.52
CA THR A 92 15.00 -1.78 -13.72
C THR A 92 16.25 -2.45 -14.28
N TYR A 93 17.34 -2.45 -13.52
CA TYR A 93 18.60 -3.11 -13.85
C TYR A 93 18.79 -4.38 -13.01
N ARG A 94 19.43 -5.40 -13.59
CA ARG A 94 19.92 -6.54 -12.80
C ARG A 94 21.03 -6.08 -11.87
N ASN A 95 21.03 -6.56 -10.62
CA ASN A 95 22.09 -6.26 -9.68
C ASN A 95 23.46 -6.73 -10.19
N SER A 96 24.47 -5.87 -10.04
CA SER A 96 25.87 -6.09 -10.41
C SER A 96 26.81 -5.44 -9.39
N GLU A 97 28.09 -5.81 -9.40
CA GLU A 97 29.11 -5.20 -8.54
C GLU A 97 29.45 -3.75 -8.94
N THR A 98 29.13 -3.35 -10.17
CA THR A 98 29.42 -2.02 -10.74
C THR A 98 28.30 -1.01 -10.51
N LEU A 99 27.07 -1.45 -10.21
CA LEU A 99 25.92 -0.56 -9.95
C LEU A 99 26.18 0.54 -8.90
N PRO A 100 26.82 0.29 -7.74
CA PRO A 100 27.11 1.35 -6.77
C PRO A 100 28.00 2.46 -7.35
N GLU A 101 28.95 2.12 -8.22
CA GLU A 101 29.79 3.10 -8.91
C GLU A 101 28.95 3.93 -9.89
N LYS A 102 28.07 3.29 -10.67
CA LYS A 102 27.17 3.99 -11.59
C LYS A 102 26.19 4.91 -10.85
N GLN A 103 25.69 4.48 -9.69
CA GLN A 103 24.88 5.31 -8.81
C GLN A 103 25.64 6.57 -8.38
N ALA A 104 26.90 6.44 -7.95
CA ALA A 104 27.72 7.58 -7.55
C ALA A 104 27.92 8.58 -8.72
N GLN A 105 28.16 8.08 -9.94
CA GLN A 105 28.28 8.91 -11.14
C GLN A 105 26.97 9.67 -11.45
N LEU A 106 25.82 9.00 -11.35
CA LEU A 106 24.52 9.64 -11.54
C LEU A 106 24.26 10.71 -10.47
N LEU A 107 24.55 10.41 -9.20
CA LEU A 107 24.42 11.36 -8.09
C LEU A 107 25.26 12.62 -8.31
N GLU A 108 26.49 12.48 -8.81
CA GLU A 108 27.34 13.63 -9.14
C GLU A 108 26.71 14.51 -10.23
N LEU A 109 26.14 13.92 -11.28
CA LEU A 109 25.48 14.66 -12.36
C LEU A 109 24.25 15.44 -11.87
N ILE A 110 23.41 14.81 -11.04
CA ILE A 110 22.17 15.45 -10.55
C ILE A 110 22.43 16.42 -9.40
N SER A 111 23.54 16.30 -8.66
CA SER A 111 23.88 17.19 -7.53
C SER A 111 23.93 18.67 -7.91
N ARG A 112 24.18 18.97 -9.19
CA ARG A 112 24.27 20.32 -9.74
C ARG A 112 22.93 20.87 -10.22
N ARG A 113 21.85 20.09 -10.11
CA ARG A 113 20.52 20.43 -10.63
C ARG A 113 19.53 20.49 -9.47
N PRO A 114 18.91 21.66 -9.18
CA PRO A 114 17.94 21.75 -8.09
C PRO A 114 16.65 21.00 -8.44
N ASN A 115 15.97 20.47 -7.42
CA ASN A 115 14.61 19.90 -7.51
C ASN A 115 14.45 18.70 -8.46
N VAL A 116 15.52 17.92 -8.69
CA VAL A 116 15.45 16.66 -9.43
C VAL A 116 14.66 15.63 -8.62
N PHE A 117 13.66 15.01 -9.23
CA PHE A 117 13.07 13.78 -8.70
C PHE A 117 13.99 12.61 -9.05
N TYR A 118 14.44 11.89 -8.03
CA TYR A 118 15.32 10.73 -8.15
C TYR A 118 15.04 9.74 -7.04
N THR A 119 14.89 8.47 -7.40
CA THR A 119 14.85 7.35 -6.44
C THR A 119 15.76 6.24 -6.91
N PHE A 120 16.39 5.56 -5.95
CA PHE A 120 17.22 4.40 -6.19
C PHE A 120 16.88 3.35 -5.14
N ALA A 121 16.33 2.23 -5.58
CA ALA A 121 15.87 1.16 -4.72
C ALA A 121 16.53 -0.14 -5.15
N GLN A 122 17.50 -0.60 -4.36
CA GLN A 122 18.17 -1.87 -4.60
C GLN A 122 17.47 -2.99 -3.83
N GLY A 123 16.90 -3.93 -4.58
CA GLY A 123 16.39 -5.20 -4.08
C GLY A 123 17.48 -6.27 -4.01
N ILE A 124 17.07 -7.52 -3.80
CA ILE A 124 18.00 -8.67 -3.72
C ILE A 124 18.60 -8.97 -5.10
N THR A 125 17.80 -8.88 -6.17
CA THR A 125 18.18 -9.31 -7.53
C THR A 125 18.27 -8.19 -8.55
N GLU A 126 17.57 -7.10 -8.29
CA GLU A 126 17.41 -5.98 -9.22
C GLU A 126 17.42 -4.65 -8.48
N THR A 127 17.71 -3.60 -9.22
CA THR A 127 17.74 -2.22 -8.75
C THR A 127 16.84 -1.40 -9.66
N VAL A 128 15.94 -0.65 -9.04
CA VAL A 128 15.06 0.30 -9.71
C VAL A 128 15.64 1.70 -9.56
N VAL A 129 15.70 2.43 -10.68
CA VAL A 129 16.13 3.83 -10.76
C VAL A 129 15.00 4.62 -11.40
N ILE A 130 14.41 5.54 -10.65
CA ILE A 130 13.35 6.43 -11.17
C ILE A 130 13.92 7.83 -11.23
N VAL A 131 13.80 8.47 -12.39
CA VAL A 131 14.30 9.83 -12.63
C VAL A 131 13.28 10.64 -13.42
N ALA A 132 13.45 11.95 -13.44
CA ALA A 132 12.77 12.78 -14.42
C ALA A 132 13.20 12.45 -15.86
N ASP A 133 12.28 12.54 -16.82
CA ASP A 133 12.47 12.12 -18.21
C ASP A 133 13.62 12.80 -18.94
N TRP A 134 13.84 14.09 -18.69
CA TRP A 134 14.96 14.86 -19.25
C TRP A 134 16.34 14.40 -18.77
N LEU A 135 16.42 13.45 -17.83
CA LEU A 135 17.66 12.76 -17.44
C LEU A 135 17.92 11.47 -18.24
N GLU A 136 17.03 11.08 -19.15
CA GLU A 136 17.13 9.86 -19.95
C GLU A 136 18.52 9.64 -20.55
N ALA A 137 19.02 10.62 -21.32
CA ALA A 137 20.32 10.51 -21.98
C ALA A 137 21.49 10.40 -20.97
N ASP A 138 21.37 11.02 -19.80
CA ASP A 138 22.38 10.92 -18.75
C ASP A 138 22.36 9.52 -18.10
N VAL A 139 21.18 8.98 -17.80
CA VAL A 139 21.02 7.64 -17.22
C VAL A 139 21.48 6.56 -18.20
N GLU A 140 21.02 6.59 -19.45
CA GLU A 140 21.41 5.59 -20.44
C GLU A 140 22.92 5.57 -20.68
N ARG A 141 23.57 6.73 -20.66
CA ARG A 141 25.03 6.84 -20.76
C ARG A 141 25.75 6.26 -19.54
N VAL A 142 25.30 6.59 -18.33
CA VAL A 142 25.95 6.13 -17.09
C VAL A 142 25.80 4.63 -16.90
N PHE A 143 24.63 4.08 -17.20
CA PHE A 143 24.29 2.67 -16.99
C PHE A 143 24.43 1.81 -18.26
N GLN A 144 25.10 2.30 -19.31
CA GLN A 144 25.21 1.61 -20.62
C GLN A 144 25.81 0.19 -20.55
N GLU A 145 26.65 -0.08 -19.55
CA GLU A 145 27.29 -1.39 -19.33
C GLU A 145 26.46 -2.32 -18.43
N GLU A 146 25.42 -1.79 -17.80
CA GLU A 146 24.54 -2.54 -16.91
C GLU A 146 23.47 -3.29 -17.70
N LYS A 147 23.01 -4.41 -17.16
CA LYS A 147 21.95 -5.20 -17.80
C LYS A 147 20.57 -4.61 -17.46
N LEU A 148 20.03 -3.79 -18.35
CA LEU A 148 18.65 -3.34 -18.31
C LEU A 148 17.68 -4.52 -18.48
N LEU A 149 16.69 -4.62 -17.60
CA LEU A 149 15.63 -5.62 -17.62
C LEU A 149 14.32 -5.02 -18.14
N TYR A 150 13.95 -3.85 -17.59
CA TYR A 150 12.74 -3.13 -17.95
C TYR A 150 13.00 -1.63 -17.97
N LYS A 151 12.30 -0.94 -18.85
CA LYS A 151 12.21 0.52 -18.90
C LYS A 151 10.75 0.88 -19.12
N GLU A 152 10.22 1.79 -18.32
CA GLU A 152 8.88 2.32 -18.48
C GLU A 152 8.92 3.85 -18.49
N ASP A 153 8.12 4.45 -19.36
CA ASP A 153 8.05 5.89 -19.57
C ASP A 153 6.64 6.42 -19.34
N HIS A 154 6.44 7.73 -19.52
CA HIS A 154 5.14 8.39 -19.30
C HIS A 154 4.56 8.10 -17.91
N LEU A 155 5.40 8.19 -16.88
CA LEU A 155 5.02 7.96 -15.50
C LEU A 155 4.78 9.27 -14.74
N ALA A 156 3.96 9.17 -13.70
CA ALA A 156 3.76 10.23 -12.72
C ALA A 156 3.88 9.67 -11.30
N GLY A 157 4.55 10.43 -10.44
CA GLY A 157 4.64 10.17 -9.01
C GLY A 157 3.72 11.07 -8.22
N ILE A 158 2.99 10.49 -7.28
CA ILE A 158 2.18 11.21 -6.30
C ILE A 158 2.72 10.92 -4.90
N THR A 159 3.25 11.94 -4.24
CA THR A 159 3.82 11.83 -2.89
C THR A 159 2.87 12.39 -1.85
N LEU A 160 2.53 11.57 -0.87
CA LEU A 160 1.83 11.96 0.35
C LEU A 160 2.83 12.27 1.47
N ILE A 161 2.66 13.41 2.13
CA ILE A 161 3.37 13.70 3.38
C ILE A 161 2.57 13.11 4.55
N LEU A 162 3.09 12.04 5.12
CA LEU A 162 2.50 11.30 6.21
C LEU A 162 2.90 11.90 7.57
N PRO A 163 1.94 12.06 8.50
CA PRO A 163 2.20 12.46 9.89
C PRO A 163 3.26 11.60 10.60
N GLU A 164 3.95 12.16 11.61
CA GLU A 164 5.01 11.47 12.37
C GLU A 164 4.54 10.19 13.10
N ASP A 165 3.25 10.11 13.44
CA ASP A 165 2.63 8.94 14.08
C ASP A 165 2.40 7.76 13.10
N ASN A 166 2.76 7.89 11.81
CA ASN A 166 2.53 6.86 10.78
C ASN A 166 3.19 5.50 11.10
N ARG A 167 4.36 5.50 11.72
CA ARG A 167 5.14 4.30 12.07
C ARG A 167 4.55 3.51 13.24
N GLN A 168 3.63 4.12 13.98
CA GLN A 168 3.01 3.53 15.16
C GLN A 168 1.59 3.03 14.89
N LEU A 169 1.04 3.35 13.71
CA LEU A 169 -0.31 2.98 13.31
C LEU A 169 -0.29 1.87 12.25
N SER A 170 -0.83 0.71 12.60
CA SER A 170 -1.03 -0.38 11.64
C SER A 170 -2.10 -0.01 10.62
N GLY A 171 -1.92 -0.46 9.37
CA GLY A 171 -2.93 -0.37 8.32
C GLY A 171 -2.89 0.88 7.43
N VAL A 172 -1.97 1.82 7.65
CA VAL A 172 -1.84 3.04 6.82
C VAL A 172 -1.63 2.71 5.34
N TYR A 173 -0.60 1.92 5.01
CA TYR A 173 -0.32 1.54 3.62
C TYR A 173 -1.41 0.65 3.03
N TYR A 174 -1.94 -0.28 3.82
CA TYR A 174 -3.08 -1.10 3.41
C TYR A 174 -4.23 -0.21 2.96
N PHE A 175 -4.60 0.79 3.77
CA PHE A 175 -5.70 1.68 3.46
C PHE A 175 -5.49 2.46 2.15
N ILE A 176 -4.28 2.99 1.91
CA ILE A 176 -3.97 3.71 0.66
C ILE A 176 -4.07 2.76 -0.55
N LEU A 177 -3.37 1.61 -0.48
CA LEU A 177 -3.31 0.65 -1.58
C LEU A 177 -4.67 0.01 -1.87
N LYS A 178 -5.48 -0.19 -0.82
CA LYS A 178 -6.86 -0.69 -0.91
C LYS A 178 -7.71 0.23 -1.79
N GLU A 179 -7.75 1.52 -1.47
CA GLU A 179 -8.59 2.48 -2.21
C GLU A 179 -8.18 2.59 -3.68
N LEU A 180 -6.88 2.52 -3.97
CA LEU A 180 -6.36 2.51 -5.35
C LEU A 180 -6.74 1.23 -6.10
N ALA A 181 -6.58 0.07 -5.47
CA ALA A 181 -6.92 -1.22 -6.08
C ALA A 181 -8.43 -1.35 -6.36
N TRP A 182 -9.29 -0.80 -5.50
CA TRP A 182 -10.75 -0.87 -5.65
C TRP A 182 -11.29 -0.24 -6.93
N VAL A 183 -10.58 0.76 -7.44
CA VAL A 183 -10.96 1.46 -8.68
C VAL A 183 -10.17 0.99 -9.91
N GLY A 184 -9.27 0.02 -9.72
CA GLY A 184 -8.43 -0.53 -10.79
C GLY A 184 -7.21 0.29 -11.17
N VAL A 185 -6.71 1.17 -10.31
CA VAL A 185 -5.44 1.90 -10.58
C VAL A 185 -4.27 0.93 -10.43
N ASN A 186 -3.52 0.72 -11.51
CA ASN A 186 -2.30 -0.08 -11.47
C ASN A 186 -1.13 0.77 -10.97
N LEU A 187 -0.35 0.22 -10.04
CA LEU A 187 0.86 0.88 -9.53
C LEU A 187 2.05 0.31 -10.30
N VAL A 188 2.91 1.22 -10.79
CA VAL A 188 4.19 0.87 -11.40
C VAL A 188 5.21 0.65 -10.30
N GLU A 189 5.32 1.61 -9.37
CA GLU A 189 6.23 1.54 -8.23
C GLU A 189 5.64 2.16 -6.96
N VAL A 190 6.21 1.75 -5.82
CA VAL A 190 5.88 2.32 -4.50
C VAL A 190 7.17 2.65 -3.77
N VAL A 191 7.36 3.93 -3.46
CA VAL A 191 8.55 4.43 -2.77
C VAL A 191 8.13 5.03 -1.42
N SER A 192 8.77 4.61 -0.34
CA SER A 192 8.48 5.13 1.00
C SER A 192 9.73 5.54 1.74
N THR A 193 9.67 6.68 2.43
CA THR A 193 10.62 7.06 3.48
C THR A 193 9.94 7.00 4.84
N SER A 194 10.52 7.64 5.87
CA SER A 194 9.91 7.72 7.19
C SER A 194 8.51 8.30 7.16
N ASN A 195 8.30 9.37 6.41
CA ASN A 195 7.11 10.21 6.44
C ASN A 195 6.63 10.61 5.05
N GLU A 196 7.15 9.98 4.01
CA GLU A 196 6.69 10.21 2.65
C GLU A 196 6.30 8.88 2.03
N PHE A 197 5.18 8.89 1.32
CA PHE A 197 4.71 7.75 0.56
C PHE A 197 4.41 8.19 -0.85
N THR A 198 5.22 7.73 -1.80
CA THR A 198 5.10 8.02 -3.21
C THR A 198 4.59 6.80 -3.95
N ILE A 199 3.49 6.96 -4.69
CA ILE A 199 3.07 5.97 -5.69
C ILE A 199 3.47 6.47 -7.07
N ILE A 200 3.94 5.55 -7.90
CA ILE A 200 4.21 5.82 -9.31
C ILE A 200 3.16 5.10 -10.14
N VAL A 201 2.53 5.83 -11.05
CA VAL A 201 1.48 5.34 -11.94
C VAL A 201 1.76 5.78 -13.37
N GLN A 202 1.13 5.12 -14.35
CA GLN A 202 1.12 5.64 -15.72
C GLN A 202 0.33 6.95 -15.76
N MET A 203 0.72 7.87 -16.64
CA MET A 203 0.06 9.17 -16.80
C MET A 203 -1.46 9.07 -17.02
N LYS A 204 -1.94 7.99 -17.65
CA LYS A 204 -3.38 7.74 -17.87
C LYS A 204 -4.18 7.55 -16.57
N ASP A 205 -3.52 7.08 -15.50
CA ASP A 205 -4.15 6.75 -14.21
C ASP A 205 -3.95 7.89 -13.18
N LEU A 206 -3.18 8.92 -13.51
CA LEU A 206 -2.81 10.04 -12.63
C LEU A 206 -4.01 10.73 -12.01
N ASP A 207 -4.97 11.17 -12.83
CA ASP A 207 -6.13 11.94 -12.36
C ASP A 207 -7.00 11.12 -11.39
N GLN A 208 -7.17 9.83 -11.69
CA GLN A 208 -7.94 8.91 -10.86
C GLN A 208 -7.23 8.66 -9.52
N ALA A 209 -5.92 8.37 -9.56
CA ALA A 209 -5.11 8.15 -8.37
C ALA A 209 -5.09 9.41 -7.48
N LEU A 210 -4.88 10.59 -8.07
CA LEU A 210 -4.88 11.87 -7.35
C LEU A 210 -6.24 12.15 -6.70
N GLY A 211 -7.35 11.90 -7.42
CA GLY A 211 -8.70 12.05 -6.88
C GLY A 211 -8.96 11.20 -5.63
N ILE A 212 -8.46 9.96 -5.62
CA ILE A 212 -8.58 9.04 -4.48
C ILE A 212 -7.74 9.53 -3.30
N LEU A 213 -6.47 9.82 -3.55
CA LEU A 213 -5.53 10.23 -2.51
C LEU A 213 -5.96 11.55 -1.84
N THR A 214 -6.45 12.51 -2.62
CA THR A 214 -7.03 13.76 -2.09
C THR A 214 -8.37 13.53 -1.37
N GLY A 215 -9.08 12.45 -1.68
CA GLY A 215 -10.27 12.01 -0.95
C GLY A 215 -9.96 11.48 0.45
N LEU A 216 -8.79 10.86 0.66
CA LEU A 216 -8.39 10.28 1.95
C LEU A 216 -8.34 11.34 3.06
N SER A 217 -7.82 12.54 2.77
CA SER A 217 -7.78 13.63 3.77
C SER A 217 -9.15 14.22 4.09
N LYS A 218 -10.16 13.98 3.23
CA LYS A 218 -11.54 14.46 3.39
C LYS A 218 -12.46 13.43 4.03
N LEU A 219 -11.94 12.30 4.50
CA LEU A 219 -12.75 11.24 5.11
C LEU A 219 -13.56 11.76 6.30
N ARG A 220 -14.88 11.59 6.21
CA ARG A 220 -15.81 11.81 7.31
C ARG A 220 -15.96 10.51 8.09
N GLY A 221 -15.55 10.51 9.36
CA GLY A 221 -15.89 9.42 10.27
C GLY A 221 -17.41 9.26 10.31
N ARG A 222 -17.90 8.09 9.90
CA ARG A 222 -19.31 7.71 10.04
C ARG A 222 -19.58 7.21 11.45
#